data_AF-A0ABC9EJU5-F1
#
_entry.id   AF-A0ABC9EJU5-F1
#
_cell.length_a   1.000
_cell.length_b   1.000
_cell.length_c   1.000
_cell.angle_alpha   90.00
_cell.angle_beta   90.00
_cell.angle_gamma   90.00
#
_symmetry.space_group_name_H-M   'P 1'
#
loop_
_entity.id
_entity.type
_entity.pdbx_description
1 polymer ?
#
loop_
_entity_poly.entity_id
_entity_poly.type
_entity_poly.pdbx_seq_one_letter_code
_entity_poly.pdbx_strand_id
1 'polypeptide(L)'
;MAENRSTPPVTMATPTSAELLQAQAQLWCHAFGYLKSMALQSAIRLGIPTAIHRRGGAASMAELHDALPVVPPSKRPCLSRLMKLLVAMGVFREDKAGTSVFSLTPVSRLLVEEEEEVIGGGQRTCLSPFAVMATSPFHFAASQRLPEWLEMNDDAAAAAAAETPFMAAHGEGLYGYLGRDSEFGEVFGGAMGADSRFVAGIVVRECGEAVFAGVTSLVDVGGGDGTTAKAIAKAFPHVRCSGRCWSFPKWWRAWWLMARLSFLWVI
;
A
#
# COMPACT_ATOMS: atom_id res chain seq x y z
N MET A 1 49.09 -32.54 -9.02
CA MET A 1 48.71 -32.25 -7.62
C MET A 1 48.04 -30.90 -7.59
N ALA A 2 46.71 -30.86 -7.56
CA ALA A 2 45.96 -29.63 -7.31
C ALA A 2 45.55 -29.64 -5.84
N GLU A 3 45.98 -28.63 -5.11
CA GLU A 3 45.84 -28.50 -3.67
C GLU A 3 44.38 -28.13 -3.33
N ASN A 4 43.65 -29.07 -2.73
CA ASN A 4 42.27 -28.90 -2.32
C ASN A 4 42.24 -27.96 -1.09
N ARG A 5 42.03 -26.66 -1.31
CA ARG A 5 41.82 -25.68 -0.24
C ARG A 5 40.44 -25.93 0.39
N SER A 6 40.42 -26.77 1.42
CA SER A 6 39.28 -26.92 2.31
C SER A 6 39.08 -25.60 3.08
N THR A 7 38.01 -24.88 2.78
CA THR A 7 37.58 -23.71 3.56
C THR A 7 37.29 -24.15 5.01
N PRO A 8 37.87 -23.49 6.03
CA PRO A 8 37.64 -23.87 7.41
C PRO A 8 36.15 -23.69 7.77
N PRO A 9 35.57 -24.59 8.59
CA PRO A 9 34.18 -24.49 8.99
C PRO A 9 33.95 -23.19 9.75
N VAL A 10 32.97 -22.40 9.29
CA VAL A 10 32.52 -21.20 9.99
C VAL A 10 31.98 -21.64 11.34
N THR A 11 32.72 -21.35 12.40
CA THR A 11 32.30 -21.66 13.77
C THR A 11 31.30 -20.60 14.19
N MET A 12 30.00 -20.93 14.21
CA MET A 12 29.00 -20.00 14.72
C MET A 12 29.16 -19.87 16.24
N ALA A 13 29.44 -18.66 16.71
CA ALA A 13 29.44 -18.38 18.14
C ALA A 13 28.03 -18.62 18.70
N THR A 14 27.96 -19.30 19.85
CA THR A 14 26.68 -19.50 20.54
C THR A 14 26.17 -18.14 21.04
N PRO A 15 24.92 -17.75 20.71
CA PRO A 15 24.38 -16.48 21.17
C PRO A 15 24.20 -16.48 22.69
N THR A 16 24.45 -15.34 23.30
CA THR A 16 24.17 -15.06 24.72
C THR A 16 22.67 -15.02 24.99
N SER A 17 22.26 -15.18 26.25
CA SER A 17 20.84 -15.08 26.63
C SER A 17 20.22 -13.70 26.30
N ALA A 18 21.00 -12.63 26.37
CA ALA A 18 20.53 -11.29 26.01
C ALA A 18 20.25 -11.17 24.51
N GLU A 19 21.14 -11.72 23.68
CA GLU A 19 20.94 -11.78 22.23
C GLU A 19 19.72 -12.63 21.86
N LEU A 20 19.51 -13.76 22.54
CA LEU A 20 18.32 -14.61 22.33
C LEU A 20 17.01 -13.88 22.67
N LEU A 21 16.97 -13.13 23.77
CA LEU A 21 15.78 -12.35 24.15
C LEU A 21 15.47 -11.24 23.14
N GLN A 22 16.50 -10.54 22.65
CA GLN A 22 16.34 -9.53 21.61
C GLN A 22 15.88 -10.15 20.29
N ALA A 23 16.45 -11.29 19.90
CA ALA A 23 16.04 -12.04 18.72
C ALA A 23 14.59 -12.54 18.83
N GLN A 24 14.14 -12.97 20.01
CA GLN A 24 12.75 -13.36 20.25
C GLN A 24 11.79 -12.18 20.05
N ALA A 25 12.13 -10.99 20.57
CA ALA A 25 11.32 -9.80 20.38
C ALA A 25 11.21 -9.39 18.90
N GLN A 26 12.32 -9.51 18.15
CA GLN A 26 12.34 -9.28 16.70
C GLN A 26 11.49 -10.31 15.94
N LEU A 27 11.62 -11.60 16.28
CA LEU A 27 10.81 -12.67 15.69
C LEU A 27 9.32 -12.41 15.90
N TRP A 28 8.91 -11.99 17.10
CA TRP A 28 7.51 -11.63 17.38
C TRP A 28 7.05 -10.42 16.57
N CYS A 29 7.90 -9.42 16.37
CA CYS A 29 7.58 -8.26 15.53
C CYS A 29 7.30 -8.66 14.08
N HIS A 30 8.02 -9.65 13.54
CA HIS A 30 7.76 -10.20 12.20
C HIS A 30 6.53 -11.10 12.18
N ALA A 31 6.42 -12.06 13.11
CA ALA A 31 5.31 -13.02 13.17
C ALA A 31 3.95 -12.32 13.34
N PHE A 32 3.89 -11.25 14.14
CA PHE A 32 2.68 -10.46 14.37
C PHE A 32 2.60 -9.21 13.48
N GLY A 33 3.44 -9.07 12.46
CA GLY A 33 3.49 -7.91 11.58
C GLY A 33 2.15 -7.61 10.90
N TYR A 34 1.37 -8.64 10.55
CA TYR A 34 0.05 -8.51 9.93
C TYR A 34 -0.95 -7.71 10.79
N LEU A 35 -0.79 -7.69 12.12
CA LEU A 35 -1.65 -6.92 13.02
C LEU A 35 -1.55 -5.41 12.75
N LYS A 36 -0.39 -4.92 12.27
CA LYS A 36 -0.22 -3.52 11.87
C LYS A 36 -1.11 -3.20 10.66
N SER A 37 -1.10 -4.08 9.65
CA SER A 37 -1.95 -3.95 8.46
C SER A 37 -3.43 -3.98 8.81
N MET A 38 -3.84 -4.91 9.69
CA MET A 38 -5.23 -5.02 10.15
C MET A 38 -5.66 -3.84 11.03
N ALA A 39 -4.76 -3.30 11.86
CA ALA A 39 -5.03 -2.11 12.66
C ALA A 39 -5.27 -0.88 11.77
N LEU A 40 -4.43 -0.68 10.75
CA LEU A 40 -4.61 0.39 9.76
C LEU A 40 -5.93 0.25 9.00
N GLN A 41 -6.23 -0.96 8.51
CA GLN A 41 -7.49 -1.23 7.83
C GLN A 41 -8.71 -0.98 8.74
N SER A 42 -8.61 -1.36 10.02
CA SER A 42 -9.65 -1.10 11.01
C SER A 42 -9.87 0.40 11.23
N ALA A 43 -8.79 1.18 11.31
CA ALA A 43 -8.89 2.63 11.47
C ALA A 43 -9.62 3.30 10.30
N ILE A 44 -9.30 2.87 9.07
CA ILE A 44 -9.95 3.34 7.83
C ILE A 44 -11.43 2.95 7.84
N ARG A 45 -11.75 1.66 8.04
CA ARG A 45 -13.13 1.15 8.01
C ARG A 45 -14.02 1.74 9.10
N LEU A 46 -13.46 2.09 10.25
CA LEU A 46 -14.17 2.78 11.33
C LEU A 46 -14.35 4.28 11.06
N GLY A 47 -13.66 4.85 10.07
CA GLY A 47 -13.71 6.28 9.76
C GLY A 47 -12.93 7.15 10.75
N ILE A 48 -11.94 6.58 11.46
CA ILE A 48 -11.18 7.30 12.51
C ILE A 48 -10.43 8.53 11.96
N PRO A 49 -9.67 8.45 10.84
CA PRO A 49 -8.97 9.61 10.31
C PRO A 49 -9.92 10.78 10.02
N THR A 50 -11.04 10.50 9.34
CA THR A 50 -12.06 11.48 9.00
C THR A 50 -12.77 12.05 10.25
N ALA A 51 -13.06 11.21 11.24
CA ALA A 51 -13.67 11.66 12.49
C ALA A 51 -12.77 12.64 13.26
N ILE A 52 -11.46 12.38 13.33
CA ILE A 52 -10.48 13.31 13.94
C ILE A 52 -10.36 14.59 13.09
N HIS A 53 -10.30 14.45 11.76
CA HIS A 53 -10.23 15.59 10.86
C HIS A 53 -11.39 16.57 11.04
N ARG A 54 -12.64 16.06 11.07
CA ARG A 54 -13.87 16.85 11.26
C ARG A 54 -13.91 17.62 12.59
N ARG A 55 -13.06 17.25 13.55
CA ARG A 55 -12.91 17.95 14.85
C ARG A 55 -11.76 18.95 14.88
N GLY A 56 -11.18 19.30 13.74
CA GLY A 56 -10.04 20.21 13.66
C GLY A 56 -8.68 19.51 13.74
N GLY A 57 -8.63 18.20 13.51
CA GLY A 57 -7.39 17.43 13.43
C GLY A 57 -6.87 16.86 14.75
N ALA A 58 -7.64 17.00 15.83
CA ALA A 58 -7.38 16.38 17.13
C ALA A 58 -8.69 15.98 17.82
N ALA A 59 -8.70 14.85 18.54
CA ALA A 59 -9.86 14.38 19.30
C ALA A 59 -9.44 13.53 20.51
N SER A 60 -10.14 13.68 21.62
CA SER A 60 -10.04 12.78 22.78
C SER A 60 -10.72 11.43 22.54
N MET A 61 -10.45 10.42 23.39
CA MET A 61 -11.18 9.14 23.33
C MET A 61 -12.70 9.31 23.45
N ALA A 62 -13.18 10.23 24.29
CA ALA A 62 -14.60 10.47 24.48
C ALA A 62 -15.24 11.00 23.20
N GLU A 63 -14.61 11.99 22.58
CA GLU A 63 -15.05 12.56 21.31
C GLU A 63 -15.03 11.56 20.15
N LEU A 64 -14.08 10.62 20.15
CA LEU A 64 -14.06 9.50 19.20
C LEU A 64 -15.21 8.53 19.44
N HIS A 65 -15.57 8.23 20.70
CA HIS A 65 -16.74 7.40 20.99
C HIS A 65 -18.05 8.03 20.52
N ASP A 66 -18.13 9.35 20.54
CA ASP A 66 -19.31 10.09 20.09
C ASP A 66 -19.37 10.25 18.56
N ALA A 67 -18.21 10.34 17.90
CA ALA A 67 -18.12 10.61 16.46
C ALA A 67 -18.14 9.34 15.57
N LEU A 68 -17.71 8.20 16.09
CA LEU A 68 -17.63 6.95 15.34
C LEU A 68 -18.98 6.21 15.34
N PRO A 69 -19.28 5.39 14.32
CA PRO A 69 -20.45 4.49 14.34
C PRO A 69 -20.51 3.70 15.64
N VAL A 70 -21.73 3.49 16.18
CA VAL A 70 -21.98 3.03 17.56
C VAL A 70 -21.05 1.89 17.97
N VAL A 71 -20.00 2.23 18.73
CA VAL A 71 -19.11 1.25 19.38
C VAL A 71 -19.77 0.83 20.70
N PRO A 72 -20.18 -0.44 20.86
CA PRO A 72 -20.77 -0.93 22.10
C PRO A 72 -19.88 -0.60 23.31
N PRO A 73 -20.44 -0.23 24.48
CA PRO A 73 -19.66 0.08 25.68
C PRO A 73 -18.62 -0.98 26.04
N SER A 74 -18.97 -2.27 25.86
CA SER A 74 -18.07 -3.41 26.08
C SER A 74 -16.82 -3.45 25.18
N LYS A 75 -16.84 -2.75 24.05
CA LYS A 75 -15.73 -2.70 23.06
C LYS A 75 -14.90 -1.43 23.15
N ARG A 76 -15.30 -0.44 23.97
CA ARG A 76 -14.55 0.81 24.16
C ARG A 76 -13.10 0.60 24.60
N PRO A 77 -12.78 -0.33 25.54
CA PRO A 77 -11.39 -0.62 25.88
C PRO A 77 -10.57 -1.15 24.70
N CYS A 78 -11.19 -1.94 23.81
CA CYS A 78 -10.54 -2.45 22.61
C CYS A 78 -10.22 -1.34 21.61
N LEU A 79 -11.14 -0.38 21.42
CA LEU A 79 -10.87 0.80 20.59
C LEU A 79 -9.71 1.64 21.16
N SER A 80 -9.67 1.84 22.48
CA SER A 80 -8.55 2.54 23.13
C SER A 80 -7.21 1.84 22.85
N ARG A 81 -7.16 0.50 22.97
CA ARG A 81 -5.97 -0.29 22.63
C ARG A 81 -5.58 -0.19 21.15
N LEU A 82 -6.56 -0.18 20.25
CA LEU A 82 -6.34 0.02 18.81
C LEU A 82 -5.71 1.40 18.54
N MET A 83 -6.23 2.46 19.16
CA MET A 83 -5.68 3.81 19.04
C MET A 83 -4.23 3.88 19.54
N LYS A 84 -3.92 3.24 20.68
CA LYS A 84 -2.55 3.17 21.20
C LYS A 84 -1.60 2.44 20.26
N LEU A 85 -2.05 1.35 19.63
CA LEU A 85 -1.27 0.64 18.61
C LEU A 85 -1.01 1.55 17.40
N LEU A 86 -2.03 2.25 16.91
CA LEU A 86 -1.90 3.17 15.78
C LEU A 86 -0.98 4.36 16.08
N VAL A 87 -0.94 4.81 17.34
CA VAL A 87 0.04 5.81 17.81
C VAL A 87 1.45 5.23 17.82
N ALA A 88 1.64 4.03 18.35
CA ALA A 88 2.95 3.35 18.32
C ALA A 88 3.44 3.07 16.89
N MET A 89 2.52 2.92 15.92
CA MET A 89 2.82 2.81 14.49
C MET A 89 3.11 4.16 13.81
N GLY A 90 2.93 5.29 14.49
CA GLY A 90 3.09 6.64 13.92
C GLY A 90 1.94 7.10 13.01
N VAL A 91 0.85 6.34 12.95
CA VAL A 91 -0.35 6.70 12.17
C VAL A 91 -1.08 7.87 12.82
N PHE A 92 -1.15 7.90 14.15
CA PHE A 92 -1.64 9.04 14.93
C PHE A 92 -0.56 9.48 15.91
N ARG A 93 -0.72 10.69 16.46
CA ARG A 93 0.05 11.17 17.60
C ARG A 93 -0.85 11.24 18.82
N GLU A 94 -0.29 10.99 20.00
CA GLU A 94 -0.98 11.20 21.26
C GLU A 94 -0.28 12.28 22.08
N ASP A 95 -1.01 13.33 22.41
CA ASP A 95 -0.56 14.37 23.33
C ASP A 95 -1.15 14.10 24.72
N LYS A 96 -0.25 13.94 25.71
CA LYS A 96 -0.62 13.54 27.09
C LYS A 96 -0.84 14.72 28.05
N ALA A 97 -1.04 15.92 27.52
CA ALA A 97 -1.28 17.11 28.34
C ALA A 97 -2.69 17.06 28.95
N GLY A 98 -2.85 16.36 30.08
CA GLY A 98 -4.09 16.24 30.85
C GLY A 98 -4.96 15.07 30.41
N THR A 99 -5.64 15.18 29.27
CA THR A 99 -6.43 14.09 28.68
C THR A 99 -5.70 13.56 27.44
N SER A 100 -5.70 12.25 27.23
CA SER A 100 -5.13 11.63 26.02
C SER A 100 -5.87 12.14 24.78
N VAL A 101 -5.25 13.07 24.05
CA VAL A 101 -5.76 13.62 22.78
C VAL A 101 -4.99 13.00 21.62
N PHE A 102 -5.72 12.48 20.63
CA PHE A 102 -5.16 11.91 19.42
C PHE A 102 -5.20 12.92 18.28
N SER A 103 -4.07 13.17 17.64
CA SER A 103 -3.94 14.12 16.53
C SER A 103 -3.48 13.43 15.25
N LEU A 104 -3.86 13.99 14.10
CA LEU A 104 -3.44 13.50 12.78
C LEU A 104 -1.93 13.69 12.56
N THR A 105 -1.29 12.68 11.98
CA THR A 105 0.06 12.77 11.41
C THR A 105 -0.04 12.92 9.90
N PRO A 106 1.06 13.20 9.17
CA PRO A 106 1.06 13.16 7.71
C PRO A 106 0.51 11.84 7.15
N VAL A 107 0.78 10.71 7.81
CA VAL A 107 0.27 9.40 7.39
C VAL A 107 -1.24 9.32 7.48
N SER A 108 -1.84 9.65 8.64
CA SER A 108 -3.31 9.61 8.77
C SER A 108 -4.02 10.70 7.96
N ARG A 109 -3.35 11.81 7.61
CA ARG A 109 -3.90 12.82 6.68
C ARG A 109 -4.13 12.25 5.27
N LEU A 110 -3.31 11.30 4.82
CA LEU A 110 -3.51 10.62 3.53
C LEU A 110 -4.76 9.72 3.53
N LEU A 111 -5.35 9.44 4.70
CA LEU A 111 -6.49 8.55 4.86
C LEU A 111 -7.81 9.29 5.10
N VAL A 112 -7.78 10.63 5.11
CA VAL A 112 -8.97 11.44 5.34
C VAL A 112 -9.83 11.44 4.10
N GLU A 113 -11.08 11.02 4.27
CA GLU A 113 -12.13 11.19 3.28
C GLU A 113 -12.75 12.58 3.49
N GLU A 114 -12.40 13.52 2.62
CA GLU A 114 -13.00 14.85 2.62
C GLU A 114 -14.15 14.88 1.61
N GLU A 115 -15.27 15.52 1.98
CA GLU A 115 -16.34 15.82 1.03
C GLU A 115 -15.81 16.82 0.00
N GLU A 116 -16.16 16.65 -1.28
CA GLU A 116 -15.75 17.56 -2.35
C GLU A 116 -16.21 18.99 -2.02
N GLU A 117 -15.32 19.83 -1.52
CA GLU A 117 -15.55 21.28 -1.56
C GLU A 117 -15.54 21.71 -3.03
N VAL A 118 -16.74 22.03 -3.53
CA VAL A 118 -17.03 22.52 -4.89
C VAL A 118 -16.25 23.80 -5.25
N ILE A 119 -15.56 24.42 -4.29
CA ILE A 119 -14.88 25.71 -4.47
C ILE A 119 -13.43 25.57 -4.03
N GLY A 120 -12.54 25.38 -5.01
CA GLY A 120 -11.10 25.58 -4.80
C GLY A 120 -10.17 24.51 -5.33
N GLY A 121 -10.37 24.01 -6.56
CA GLY A 121 -9.34 23.58 -7.54
C GLY A 121 -8.26 22.54 -7.17
N GLY A 122 -8.08 22.17 -5.90
CA GLY A 122 -7.14 21.18 -5.44
C GLY A 122 -7.79 19.81 -5.45
N GLN A 123 -7.28 18.90 -6.28
CA GLN A 123 -7.62 17.48 -6.19
C GLN A 123 -7.08 16.97 -4.84
N ARG A 124 -7.96 16.87 -3.84
CA ARG A 124 -7.63 16.26 -2.55
C ARG A 124 -7.71 14.75 -2.70
N THR A 125 -6.68 14.04 -2.26
CA THR A 125 -6.52 12.62 -2.58
C THR A 125 -6.50 11.76 -1.33
N CYS A 126 -7.59 11.03 -1.11
CA CYS A 126 -7.67 9.99 -0.09
C CYS A 126 -7.05 8.68 -0.62
N LEU A 127 -6.07 8.14 0.09
CA LEU A 127 -5.38 6.88 -0.20
C LEU A 127 -5.97 5.67 0.55
N SER A 128 -7.08 5.85 1.27
CA SER A 128 -7.81 4.75 1.92
C SER A 128 -8.14 3.60 0.96
N PRO A 129 -8.59 3.82 -0.30
CA PRO A 129 -8.83 2.72 -1.24
C PRO A 129 -7.58 1.88 -1.51
N PHE A 130 -6.41 2.52 -1.63
CA PHE A 130 -5.14 1.83 -1.83
C PHE A 130 -4.76 0.99 -0.62
N ALA A 131 -4.82 1.57 0.58
CA ALA A 131 -4.49 0.86 1.81
C ALA A 131 -5.43 -0.34 2.05
N VAL A 132 -6.72 -0.21 1.76
CA VAL A 132 -7.70 -1.30 1.89
C VAL A 132 -7.46 -2.40 0.87
N MET A 133 -7.17 -2.05 -0.39
CA MET A 133 -6.84 -3.01 -1.45
C MET A 133 -5.56 -3.80 -1.13
N ALA A 134 -4.52 -3.12 -0.63
CA ALA A 134 -3.24 -3.75 -0.28
C ALA A 134 -3.38 -4.82 0.81
N THR A 135 -4.38 -4.68 1.69
CA THR A 135 -4.70 -5.66 2.74
C THR A 135 -5.90 -6.54 2.39
N SER A 136 -6.25 -6.66 1.10
CA SER A 136 -7.35 -7.50 0.66
C SER A 136 -7.01 -9.00 0.78
N PRO A 137 -8.01 -9.87 0.99
CA PRO A 137 -7.80 -11.32 1.02
C PRO A 137 -7.13 -11.86 -0.25
N PHE A 138 -7.32 -11.21 -1.39
CA PHE A 138 -6.75 -11.63 -2.67
C PHE A 138 -5.21 -11.61 -2.68
N HIS A 139 -4.62 -10.51 -2.21
CA HIS A 139 -3.17 -10.38 -2.08
C HIS A 139 -2.64 -11.31 -1.00
N PHE A 140 -3.36 -11.41 0.12
CA PHE A 140 -2.96 -12.26 1.23
C PHE A 140 -2.93 -13.74 0.86
N ALA A 141 -3.96 -14.23 0.16
CA ALA A 141 -4.01 -15.61 -0.33
C ALA A 141 -2.84 -15.94 -1.27
N ALA A 142 -2.49 -15.02 -2.18
CA ALA A 142 -1.32 -15.20 -3.05
C ALA A 142 -0.01 -15.29 -2.24
N SER A 143 0.16 -14.44 -1.22
CA SER A 143 1.33 -14.49 -0.33
C SER A 143 1.41 -15.79 0.48
N GLN A 144 0.27 -16.33 0.92
CA GLN A 144 0.25 -17.60 1.66
C GLN A 144 0.65 -18.80 0.82
N ARG A 145 0.53 -18.70 -0.51
CA ARG A 145 0.88 -19.75 -1.47
C ARG A 145 2.33 -19.69 -1.95
N LEU A 146 3.12 -18.75 -1.42
CA LEU A 146 4.50 -18.54 -1.84
C LEU A 146 5.39 -19.79 -1.59
N PRO A 147 5.32 -20.49 -0.44
CA PRO A 147 6.09 -21.70 -0.22
C PRO A 147 5.76 -22.80 -1.24
N GLU A 148 4.47 -23.10 -1.44
CA GLU A 148 4.03 -24.12 -2.40
C GLU A 148 4.38 -23.75 -3.83
N TRP A 149 4.34 -22.46 -4.17
CA TRP A 149 4.75 -21.96 -5.47
C TRP A 149 6.26 -22.14 -5.71
N LEU A 150 7.10 -21.90 -4.70
CA LEU A 150 8.56 -22.10 -4.78
C LEU A 150 8.95 -23.58 -4.90
N GLU A 151 8.11 -24.50 -4.43
CA GLU A 151 8.30 -25.95 -4.51
C GLU A 151 7.78 -26.56 -5.83
N MET A 152 7.11 -25.78 -6.68
CA MET A 152 6.60 -26.30 -7.96
C MET A 152 7.74 -26.71 -8.87
N ASN A 153 7.63 -27.92 -9.43
CA ASN A 153 8.62 -28.44 -10.38
C ASN A 153 8.64 -27.61 -11.68
N ASP A 154 9.83 -27.51 -12.28
CA ASP A 154 10.08 -26.79 -13.54
C ASP A 154 9.51 -27.47 -14.81
N ASP A 155 8.49 -28.33 -14.68
CA ASP A 155 7.77 -28.81 -15.85
C ASP A 155 7.22 -27.58 -16.61
N ALA A 156 7.56 -27.45 -17.89
CA ALA A 156 7.22 -26.29 -18.69
C ALA A 156 5.70 -25.99 -18.72
N ALA A 157 4.85 -27.01 -18.62
CA ALA A 157 3.40 -26.85 -18.54
C ALA A 157 2.95 -26.36 -17.15
N ALA A 158 3.55 -26.87 -16.07
CA ALA A 158 3.25 -26.45 -14.70
C ALA A 158 3.76 -25.01 -14.43
N ALA A 159 4.98 -24.71 -14.88
CA ALA A 159 5.58 -23.38 -14.78
C ALA A 159 4.79 -22.33 -15.58
N ALA A 160 4.25 -22.69 -16.76
CA ALA A 160 3.40 -21.80 -17.53
C ALA A 160 2.02 -21.55 -16.87
N ALA A 161 1.47 -22.54 -16.16
CA ALA A 161 0.20 -22.41 -15.45
C ALA A 161 0.32 -21.62 -14.13
N ALA A 162 1.52 -21.54 -13.55
CA ALA A 162 1.79 -20.89 -12.27
C ALA A 162 3.02 -19.97 -12.32
N GLU A 163 3.11 -19.10 -13.33
CA GLU A 163 4.25 -18.17 -13.51
C GLU A 163 4.42 -17.22 -12.30
N THR A 164 3.36 -17.00 -11.51
CA THR A 164 3.39 -16.14 -10.33
C THR A 164 2.65 -16.80 -9.15
N PRO A 165 2.97 -16.44 -7.89
CA PRO A 165 2.20 -16.88 -6.71
C PRO A 165 0.71 -16.54 -6.82
N PHE A 166 0.38 -15.42 -7.47
CA PHE A 166 -1.01 -15.03 -7.74
C PHE A 166 -1.71 -16.05 -8.64
N MET A 167 -1.05 -16.48 -9.74
CA MET A 167 -1.59 -17.51 -10.62
C MET A 167 -1.74 -18.85 -9.90
N ALA A 168 -0.76 -19.22 -9.06
CA ALA A 168 -0.83 -20.43 -8.24
C ALA A 168 -1.99 -20.41 -7.24
N ALA A 169 -2.35 -19.24 -6.71
CA ALA A 169 -3.43 -19.08 -5.75
C ALA A 169 -4.82 -18.98 -6.41
N HIS A 170 -4.91 -18.32 -7.58
CA HIS A 170 -6.19 -17.92 -8.18
C HIS A 170 -6.48 -18.57 -9.54
N GLY A 171 -5.55 -19.37 -10.07
CA GLY A 171 -5.66 -20.09 -11.34
C GLY A 171 -5.49 -19.22 -12.60
N GLU A 172 -5.32 -17.91 -12.45
CA GLU A 172 -5.19 -16.95 -13.55
C GLU A 172 -4.28 -15.78 -13.14
N GLY A 173 -3.70 -15.08 -14.12
CA GLY A 173 -2.90 -13.89 -13.86
C GLY A 173 -3.74 -12.72 -13.35
N LEU A 174 -3.12 -11.82 -12.57
CA LEU A 174 -3.79 -10.66 -11.95
C LEU A 174 -4.71 -9.90 -12.90
N TYR A 175 -4.23 -9.50 -14.08
CA TYR A 175 -5.05 -8.73 -15.02
C TYR A 175 -6.17 -9.53 -15.68
N GLY A 176 -5.99 -10.84 -15.88
CA GLY A 176 -7.07 -11.71 -16.35
C GLY A 176 -8.17 -11.82 -15.30
N TYR A 177 -7.75 -12.05 -14.04
CA TYR A 177 -8.65 -12.10 -12.90
C TYR A 177 -9.42 -10.78 -12.71
N LEU A 178 -8.73 -9.63 -12.77
CA LEU A 178 -9.35 -8.29 -12.69
C LEU A 178 -10.35 -8.03 -13.82
N GLY A 179 -10.12 -8.58 -15.00
CA GLY A 179 -11.04 -8.46 -16.14
C GLY A 179 -12.29 -9.34 -16.00
N ARG A 180 -12.19 -10.46 -15.29
CA ARG A 180 -13.28 -11.41 -15.05
C ARG A 180 -14.13 -11.05 -13.83
N ASP A 181 -13.49 -10.57 -12.77
CA ASP A 181 -14.14 -10.17 -11.52
C ASP A 181 -14.28 -8.64 -11.49
N SER A 182 -15.47 -8.15 -11.84
CA SER A 182 -15.75 -6.72 -11.91
C SER A 182 -15.65 -6.03 -10.54
N GLU A 183 -16.01 -6.71 -9.46
CA GLU A 183 -15.94 -6.13 -8.11
C GLU A 183 -14.48 -5.91 -7.70
N PHE A 184 -13.63 -6.93 -7.89
CA PHE A 184 -12.20 -6.78 -7.62
C PHE A 184 -11.52 -5.80 -8.59
N GLY A 185 -11.95 -5.79 -9.86
CA GLY A 185 -11.54 -4.82 -10.87
C GLY A 185 -11.82 -3.37 -10.46
N GLU A 186 -13.00 -3.09 -9.93
CA GLU A 186 -13.38 -1.77 -9.41
C GLU A 186 -12.56 -1.35 -8.19
N VAL A 187 -12.36 -2.27 -7.22
CA VAL A 187 -11.52 -2.02 -6.04
C VAL A 187 -10.09 -1.67 -6.46
N PHE A 188 -9.51 -2.44 -7.39
CA PHE A 188 -8.17 -2.19 -7.91
C PHE A 188 -8.08 -0.88 -8.69
N GLY A 189 -9.04 -0.62 -9.58
CA GLY A 189 -9.12 0.63 -10.35
C GLY A 189 -9.24 1.85 -9.45
N GLY A 190 -10.10 1.79 -8.42
CA GLY A 190 -10.26 2.85 -7.43
C GLY A 190 -8.99 3.11 -6.63
N ALA A 191 -8.30 2.06 -6.21
CA ALA A 191 -7.02 2.13 -5.52
C ALA A 191 -5.90 2.75 -6.38
N MET A 192 -5.73 2.27 -7.63
CA MET A 192 -4.74 2.82 -8.56
C MET A 192 -5.06 4.25 -8.97
N GLY A 193 -6.34 4.58 -9.14
CA GLY A 193 -6.78 5.94 -9.42
C GLY A 193 -6.48 6.89 -8.26
N ALA A 194 -6.72 6.46 -7.01
CA ALA A 194 -6.38 7.22 -5.82
C ALA A 194 -4.86 7.49 -5.74
N ASP A 195 -4.02 6.47 -5.88
CA ASP A 195 -2.57 6.64 -5.88
C ASP A 195 -2.09 7.54 -7.03
N SER A 196 -2.61 7.32 -8.24
CA SER A 196 -2.25 8.11 -9.43
C SER A 196 -2.59 9.59 -9.27
N ARG A 197 -3.75 9.93 -8.70
CA ARG A 197 -4.12 11.34 -8.41
C ARG A 197 -3.13 11.97 -7.45
N PHE A 198 -2.71 11.25 -6.41
CA PHE A 198 -1.80 11.75 -5.38
C PHE A 198 -0.43 12.03 -5.99
N VAL A 199 0.14 11.05 -6.69
CA VAL A 199 1.46 11.16 -7.32
C VAL A 199 1.45 12.20 -8.44
N ALA A 200 0.45 12.19 -9.32
CA ALA A 200 0.36 13.16 -10.41
C ALA A 200 0.26 14.60 -9.89
N GLY A 201 -0.49 14.82 -8.81
CA GLY A 201 -0.56 16.14 -8.15
C GLY A 201 0.79 16.64 -7.65
N ILE A 202 1.63 15.76 -7.10
CA ILE A 202 3.00 16.10 -6.69
C ILE A 202 3.89 16.35 -7.92
N VAL A 203 3.87 15.45 -8.90
CA VAL A 203 4.70 15.58 -10.11
C VAL A 203 4.43 16.88 -10.84
N VAL A 204 3.16 17.24 -11.04
CA VAL A 204 2.77 18.49 -11.68
C VAL A 204 3.27 19.70 -10.90
N ARG A 205 3.13 19.69 -9.57
CA ARG A 205 3.46 20.84 -8.72
C ARG A 205 4.96 21.03 -8.51
N GLU A 206 5.70 19.95 -8.28
CA GLU A 206 7.11 20.01 -7.85
C GLU A 206 8.10 19.81 -9.01
N CYS A 207 7.74 18.98 -9.99
CA CYS A 207 8.65 18.54 -11.06
C CYS A 207 8.25 19.06 -12.44
N GLY A 208 7.09 19.70 -12.54
CA GLY A 208 6.40 19.88 -13.82
C GLY A 208 7.18 20.73 -14.83
N GLU A 209 7.63 21.92 -14.42
CA GLU A 209 8.41 22.81 -15.29
C GLU A 209 9.73 22.18 -15.75
N ALA A 210 10.44 21.49 -14.86
CA ALA A 210 11.73 20.88 -15.20
C ALA A 210 11.59 19.66 -16.12
N VAL A 211 10.56 18.83 -15.90
CA VAL A 211 10.36 17.57 -16.64
C VAL A 211 9.64 17.79 -17.97
N PHE A 212 8.68 18.72 -18.04
CA PHE A 212 7.83 18.91 -19.21
C PHE A 212 8.18 20.13 -20.07
N ALA A 213 9.23 20.89 -19.72
CA ALA A 213 9.79 21.91 -20.61
C ALA A 213 10.27 21.29 -21.93
N GLY A 214 9.78 21.82 -23.06
CA GLY A 214 10.14 21.35 -24.40
C GLY A 214 9.52 20.00 -24.82
N VAL A 215 8.81 19.32 -23.93
CA VAL A 215 8.07 18.10 -24.28
C VAL A 215 6.81 18.49 -25.08
N THR A 216 6.66 17.91 -26.27
CA THR A 216 5.50 18.21 -27.15
C THR A 216 4.49 17.06 -27.22
N SER A 217 4.90 15.85 -26.83
CA SER A 217 4.03 14.67 -26.77
C SER A 217 4.48 13.72 -25.68
N LEU A 218 3.52 13.13 -24.97
CA LEU A 218 3.73 12.15 -23.91
C LEU A 218 2.79 10.94 -24.09
N VAL A 219 3.33 9.74 -23.90
CA VAL A 219 2.57 8.49 -23.88
C VAL A 219 2.59 7.91 -22.48
N ASP A 220 1.42 7.81 -21.85
CA ASP A 220 1.23 7.18 -20.54
C ASP A 220 1.00 5.67 -20.73
N VAL A 221 2.08 4.89 -20.61
CA VAL A 221 2.08 3.44 -20.80
C VAL A 221 1.59 2.77 -19.52
N GLY A 222 0.45 2.06 -19.61
CA GLY A 222 -0.20 1.51 -18.43
C GLY A 222 -0.96 2.56 -17.61
N GLY A 223 -1.34 3.68 -18.25
CA GLY A 223 -2.02 4.81 -17.60
C GLY A 223 -3.44 4.56 -17.11
N GLY A 224 -3.97 3.34 -17.22
CA GLY A 224 -5.30 2.96 -16.75
C GLY A 224 -6.40 3.87 -17.32
N ASP A 225 -7.13 4.56 -16.43
CA ASP A 225 -8.21 5.50 -16.75
C ASP A 225 -7.71 6.88 -17.27
N GLY A 226 -6.39 7.02 -17.44
CA GLY A 226 -5.71 8.21 -17.91
C GLY A 226 -5.62 9.33 -16.88
N THR A 227 -5.83 9.05 -15.59
CA THR A 227 -5.73 10.05 -14.51
C THR A 227 -4.44 10.88 -14.60
N THR A 228 -3.28 10.23 -14.73
CA THR A 228 -1.98 10.90 -14.81
C THR A 228 -1.85 11.73 -16.09
N ALA A 229 -2.14 11.13 -17.26
CA ALA A 229 -2.14 11.84 -18.53
C ALA A 229 -3.06 13.08 -18.53
N LYS A 230 -4.26 12.99 -17.95
CA LYS A 230 -5.21 14.11 -17.83
C LYS A 230 -4.66 15.22 -16.92
N ALA A 231 -4.05 14.86 -15.80
CA ALA A 231 -3.45 15.83 -14.89
C ALA A 231 -2.29 16.60 -15.56
N ILE A 232 -1.42 15.89 -16.29
CA ILE A 232 -0.31 16.50 -17.04
C ILE A 232 -0.86 17.40 -18.16
N ALA A 233 -1.79 16.92 -18.99
CA ALA A 233 -2.36 17.69 -20.08
C ALA A 233 -3.07 18.97 -19.59
N LYS A 234 -3.72 18.91 -18.41
CA LYS A 234 -4.36 20.07 -17.79
C LYS A 234 -3.33 21.10 -17.30
N ALA A 235 -2.20 20.65 -16.75
CA ALA A 235 -1.16 21.53 -16.23
C ALA A 235 -0.23 22.09 -17.32
N PHE A 236 0.00 21.32 -18.39
CA PHE A 236 0.92 21.64 -19.48
C PHE A 236 0.21 21.51 -20.84
N PRO A 237 -0.59 22.51 -21.25
CA PRO A 237 -1.42 22.42 -22.46
C PRO A 237 -0.64 22.23 -23.76
N HIS A 238 0.67 22.54 -23.77
CA HIS A 238 1.56 22.30 -24.92
C HIS A 238 1.93 20.83 -25.09
N VAL A 239 1.74 19.99 -24.07
CA VAL A 239 2.05 18.56 -24.11
C VAL A 239 0.83 17.78 -24.62
N ARG A 240 0.96 17.14 -25.79
CA ARG A 240 -0.08 16.20 -26.26
C ARG A 240 0.05 14.87 -25.53
N CYS A 241 -0.89 14.57 -24.64
CA CYS A 241 -0.93 13.30 -23.92
C CYS A 241 -1.78 12.24 -24.64
N SER A 242 -1.30 11.01 -24.66
CA SER A 242 -2.08 9.83 -25.06
C SER A 242 -1.91 8.72 -24.02
N GLY A 243 -3.01 8.09 -23.62
CA GLY A 243 -2.97 6.89 -22.77
C GLY A 243 -2.95 5.64 -23.63
N ARG A 244 -2.13 4.66 -23.27
CA ARG A 244 -2.27 3.30 -23.81
C ARG A 244 -2.47 2.31 -22.67
N CYS A 245 -3.66 1.72 -22.62
CA CYS A 245 -3.98 0.59 -21.77
C CYS A 245 -3.49 -0.68 -22.49
N TRP A 246 -2.23 -1.08 -22.26
CA TRP A 246 -1.66 -2.26 -22.91
C TRP A 246 -1.88 -3.52 -22.05
N SER A 247 -2.37 -4.58 -22.69
CA SER A 247 -2.11 -5.97 -22.32
C SER A 247 -0.68 -6.32 -22.80
N PHE A 248 0.25 -6.62 -21.88
CA PHE A 248 1.67 -6.83 -22.25
C PHE A 248 1.94 -8.23 -22.84
N PRO A 249 2.70 -8.33 -23.96
CA PRO A 249 3.39 -9.55 -24.37
C PRO A 249 4.43 -10.00 -23.32
N LYS A 250 4.65 -11.32 -23.22
CA LYS A 250 5.45 -11.97 -22.15
C LYS A 250 6.87 -11.37 -21.95
N TRP A 251 7.54 -10.94 -23.02
CA TRP A 251 8.94 -10.48 -22.97
C TRP A 251 9.14 -9.05 -22.41
N TRP A 252 8.10 -8.21 -22.37
CA TRP A 252 8.19 -6.85 -21.82
C TRP A 252 7.98 -6.81 -20.30
N ARG A 253 7.41 -7.87 -19.73
CA ARG A 253 7.13 -7.98 -18.27
C ARG A 253 8.40 -7.89 -17.44
N ALA A 254 9.52 -8.44 -17.93
CA ALA A 254 10.82 -8.40 -17.26
C ALA A 254 11.41 -6.98 -17.12
N TRP A 255 11.13 -6.08 -18.08
CA TRP A 255 11.65 -4.70 -18.04
C TRP A 255 10.73 -3.77 -17.23
N TRP A 256 9.41 -4.01 -17.26
CA TRP A 256 8.43 -3.25 -16.49
C TRP A 256 8.44 -3.63 -14.99
N LEU A 257 8.79 -4.88 -14.65
CA LEU A 257 9.05 -5.33 -13.27
C LEU A 257 10.13 -4.45 -12.61
N MET A 258 11.20 -4.13 -13.36
CA MET A 258 12.33 -3.35 -12.87
C MET A 258 12.02 -1.86 -12.68
N ALA A 259 11.10 -1.28 -13.46
CA ALA A 259 10.87 0.17 -13.47
C ALA A 259 9.78 0.66 -12.49
N ARG A 260 8.91 -0.23 -11.98
CA ARG A 260 7.84 0.14 -11.03
C ARG A 260 7.79 -0.70 -9.76
N LEU A 261 8.52 -1.81 -9.66
CA LEU A 261 8.54 -2.65 -8.45
C LEU A 261 9.73 -2.42 -7.52
N SER A 262 10.53 -1.37 -7.73
CA SER A 262 11.48 -0.93 -6.70
C SER A 262 10.80 -0.59 -5.36
N PHE A 263 9.47 -0.41 -5.33
CA PHE A 263 8.71 -0.15 -4.10
C PHE A 263 7.74 -1.27 -3.67
N LEU A 264 7.55 -2.32 -4.47
CA LEU A 264 6.64 -3.42 -4.09
C LEU A 264 7.33 -4.80 -4.00
N TRP A 265 8.63 -4.89 -4.32
CA TRP A 265 9.41 -6.15 -4.28
C TRP A 265 10.68 -6.07 -3.42
N VAL A 266 10.75 -5.14 -2.47
CA VAL A 266 11.71 -5.23 -1.36
C VAL A 266 10.95 -5.63 -0.08
N ILE A 267 10.40 -6.84 -0.08
CA ILE A 267 10.37 -7.79 1.05
C ILE A 267 10.46 -9.19 0.43
#